data_AF-A0A142Y504-F1
#
_entry.id   AF-A0A142Y504-F1
#
_cell.length_a   1.000
_cell.length_b   1.000
_cell.length_c   1.000
_cell.angle_alpha   90.00
_cell.angle_beta   90.00
_cell.angle_gamma   90.00
#
_symmetry.space_group_name_H-M   'P 1'
#
loop_
_entity.id
_entity.type
_entity.pdbx_description
1 polymer ?
#
loop_
_entity_poly.entity_id
_entity_poly.type
_entity_poly.pdbx_seq_one_letter_code
_entity_poly.pdbx_strand_id
1 'polypeptide(L)'
;MNHDRTRRLRSILYVIQQLDEFSPTTAKLQCSDATPAYVTRVLKQLAQAGHLDRFQEERQEVYRWSKSKPLDPDQWVNQQVYGDQVKQSPEQDRPREQLMLHGPSSLTDAQLLAILIRVGVPGDSAVQAGRRIANQFAETALSGLPDASVSELRLISKAIRKDSYAQIMAGVELGRRIAMLRDQNTKAPVRIRGSEDAIQYCMKAFHRLAIDGKQEEFHIVTLDTQLGPIRTHHITTGTLDASLVHPREVFRAAIRDSASAILLVHNHPSGDPTPSREDRAVTDRLSQAGELIGIRVLDHIVVAKERGRSVLAG
;
A
#
# COMPACT_ATOMS: atom_id res chain seq x y z
N MET A 1 -36.21 -18.01 7.99
CA MET A 1 -36.40 -17.19 9.21
C MET A 1 -35.75 -15.80 9.13
N ASN A 2 -34.46 -15.66 8.80
CA ASN A 2 -33.80 -14.34 8.78
C ASN A 2 -34.32 -13.37 7.70
N HIS A 3 -34.62 -13.85 6.48
CA HIS A 3 -35.13 -13.01 5.38
C HIS A 3 -36.46 -12.31 5.71
N ASP A 4 -37.38 -13.01 6.37
CA ASP A 4 -38.68 -12.48 6.79
C ASP A 4 -38.50 -11.42 7.90
N ARG A 5 -37.58 -11.65 8.83
CA ARG A 5 -37.23 -10.67 9.87
C ARG A 5 -36.58 -9.40 9.29
N THR A 6 -35.66 -9.52 8.34
CA THR A 6 -35.04 -8.39 7.63
C THR A 6 -36.09 -7.54 6.92
N ARG A 7 -36.99 -8.19 6.16
CA ARG A 7 -38.07 -7.51 5.43
C ARG A 7 -38.97 -6.71 6.36
N ARG A 8 -39.39 -7.29 7.49
CA ARG A 8 -40.23 -6.62 8.49
C ARG A 8 -39.55 -5.42 9.14
N LEU A 9 -38.27 -5.54 9.51
CA LEU A 9 -37.54 -4.42 10.09
C LEU A 9 -37.36 -3.28 9.09
N ARG A 10 -37.02 -3.58 7.83
CA ARG A 10 -36.91 -2.58 6.75
C ARG A 10 -38.23 -1.88 6.47
N SER A 11 -39.35 -2.60 6.41
CA SER A 11 -40.68 -2.02 6.21
C SER A 11 -41.01 -1.00 7.31
N ILE A 12 -40.77 -1.36 8.58
CA ILE A 12 -40.98 -0.43 9.71
C ILE A 12 -40.09 0.80 9.58
N LEU A 13 -38.77 0.62 9.38
CA LEU A 13 -37.83 1.74 9.27
C LEU A 13 -38.19 2.68 8.12
N TYR A 14 -38.57 2.15 6.97
CA TYR A 14 -38.97 2.94 5.81
C TYR A 14 -40.15 3.87 6.13
N VAL A 15 -41.14 3.38 6.89
CA VAL A 15 -42.29 4.19 7.31
C VAL A 15 -41.87 5.25 8.34
N ILE A 16 -41.20 4.85 9.42
CA ILE A 16 -40.90 5.77 10.52
C ILE A 16 -39.80 6.79 10.20
N GLN A 17 -38.95 6.55 9.19
CA GLN A 17 -37.96 7.53 8.72
C GLN A 17 -38.59 8.73 8.01
N GLN A 18 -39.83 8.60 7.54
CA GLN A 18 -40.57 9.71 6.92
C GLN A 18 -41.26 10.60 7.96
N LEU A 19 -41.15 10.25 9.25
CA LEU A 19 -41.73 10.98 10.35
C LEU A 19 -40.63 11.78 11.05
N ASP A 20 -40.75 13.09 11.07
CA ASP A 20 -39.83 13.96 11.82
C ASP A 20 -39.99 13.79 13.33
N GLU A 21 -41.24 13.75 13.78
CA GLU A 21 -41.62 13.63 15.17
C GLU A 21 -42.93 12.84 15.29
N PHE A 22 -42.95 11.83 16.15
CA PHE A 22 -44.07 10.89 16.17
C PHE A 22 -44.28 10.21 17.52
N SER A 23 -45.54 9.93 17.83
CA SER A 23 -45.91 9.11 18.98
C SER A 23 -45.79 7.61 18.65
N PRO A 24 -45.64 6.73 19.67
CA PRO A 24 -45.74 5.28 19.45
C PRO A 24 -47.07 4.87 18.81
N THR A 25 -48.16 5.61 19.06
CA THR A 25 -49.48 5.35 18.47
C THR A 25 -49.47 5.62 16.97
N THR A 26 -48.91 6.75 16.55
CA THR A 26 -48.75 7.14 15.14
C THR A 26 -47.92 6.10 14.38
N ALA A 27 -46.78 5.69 14.94
CA ALA A 27 -45.91 4.69 14.33
C ALA A 27 -46.62 3.33 14.14
N LYS A 28 -47.41 2.89 15.12
CA LYS A 28 -48.19 1.63 15.03
C LYS A 28 -49.27 1.69 13.95
N LEU A 29 -49.94 2.82 13.80
CA LEU A 29 -50.99 3.01 12.79
C LEU A 29 -50.42 2.98 11.37
N GLN A 30 -49.25 3.58 11.16
CA GLN A 30 -48.64 3.65 9.84
C GLN A 30 -47.86 2.39 9.43
N CYS A 31 -47.38 1.60 10.39
CA CYS A 31 -46.68 0.34 10.13
C CYS A 31 -47.66 -0.85 10.01
N SER A 32 -48.54 -0.85 9.00
CA SER A 32 -49.59 -1.87 8.84
C SER A 32 -49.06 -3.30 8.64
N ASP A 33 -47.83 -3.44 8.13
CA ASP A 33 -47.20 -4.73 7.86
C ASP A 33 -46.58 -5.39 9.10
N ALA A 34 -46.72 -4.78 10.29
CA ALA A 34 -46.15 -5.28 11.54
C ALA A 34 -47.15 -5.20 12.71
N THR A 35 -47.04 -6.13 13.65
CA THR A 35 -47.90 -6.10 14.84
C THR A 35 -47.55 -4.91 15.74
N PRO A 36 -48.52 -4.29 16.44
CA PRO A 36 -48.26 -3.14 17.31
C PRO A 36 -47.19 -3.39 18.37
N ALA A 37 -47.12 -4.61 18.92
CA ALA A 37 -46.10 -5.02 19.89
C ALA A 37 -44.69 -5.06 19.26
N TYR A 38 -44.59 -5.50 18.01
CA TYR A 38 -43.32 -5.55 17.28
C TYR A 38 -42.80 -4.14 16.98
N VAL A 39 -43.68 -3.23 16.55
CA VAL A 39 -43.34 -1.80 16.32
C VAL A 39 -42.84 -1.17 17.61
N THR A 40 -43.53 -1.35 18.75
CA THR A 40 -43.07 -0.85 20.05
C THR A 40 -41.68 -1.38 20.43
N ARG A 41 -41.40 -2.65 20.16
CA ARG A 41 -40.09 -3.23 20.43
C ARG A 41 -38.99 -2.58 19.59
N VAL A 42 -39.24 -2.34 18.29
CA VAL A 42 -38.30 -1.66 17.39
C VAL A 42 -38.00 -0.23 17.86
N LEU A 43 -39.03 0.54 18.21
CA LEU A 43 -38.86 1.91 18.72
C LEU A 43 -38.00 1.94 19.99
N LYS A 44 -38.27 1.03 20.94
CA LYS A 44 -37.45 0.90 22.15
C LYS A 44 -35.99 0.55 21.84
N GLN A 45 -35.75 -0.35 20.89
CA GLN A 45 -34.39 -0.72 20.48
C GLN A 45 -33.66 0.46 19.81
N LEU A 46 -34.34 1.23 18.96
CA LEU A 46 -33.78 2.43 18.33
C LEU A 46 -33.45 3.51 19.36
N ALA A 47 -34.35 3.75 20.32
CA ALA A 47 -34.12 4.69 21.41
C ALA A 47 -32.98 4.26 22.34
N GLN A 48 -32.94 2.98 22.72
CA GLN A 48 -31.85 2.43 23.53
C GLN A 48 -30.49 2.46 22.80
N ALA A 49 -30.51 2.32 21.47
CA ALA A 49 -29.32 2.48 20.63
C ALA A 49 -28.94 3.96 20.40
N GLY A 50 -29.74 4.93 20.87
CA GLY A 50 -29.50 6.36 20.74
C GLY A 50 -29.84 6.94 19.36
N HIS A 51 -30.55 6.21 18.51
CA HIS A 51 -31.00 6.71 17.21
C HIS A 51 -32.29 7.54 17.31
N LEU A 52 -33.08 7.33 18.37
CA LEU A 52 -34.25 8.12 18.69
C LEU A 52 -34.08 8.78 20.06
N ASP A 53 -34.36 10.08 20.12
CA ASP A 53 -34.52 10.82 21.37
C ASP A 53 -35.98 10.67 21.83
N ARG A 54 -36.17 10.47 23.14
CA ARG A 54 -37.50 10.27 23.75
C ARG A 54 -37.81 11.43 24.69
N PHE A 55 -38.97 12.05 24.52
CA PHE A 55 -39.44 13.14 25.38
C PHE A 55 -40.96 13.06 25.59
N GLN A 56 -41.47 13.95 26.44
CA GLN A 56 -42.89 14.05 26.79
C GLN A 56 -43.43 15.36 26.24
N GLU A 57 -44.51 15.29 25.47
CA GLU A 57 -45.24 16.44 24.96
C GLU A 57 -46.73 16.21 25.21
N GLU A 58 -47.43 17.18 25.82
CA GLU A 58 -48.86 17.08 26.15
C GLU A 58 -49.27 15.79 26.90
N ARG A 59 -48.39 15.25 27.77
CA ARG A 59 -48.54 13.97 28.49
C ARG A 59 -48.53 12.72 27.60
N GLN A 60 -48.06 12.84 26.36
CA GLN A 60 -47.80 11.72 25.47
C GLN A 60 -46.30 11.54 25.24
N GLU A 61 -45.90 10.28 25.08
CA GLU A 61 -44.53 9.94 24.69
C GLU A 61 -44.33 10.22 23.20
N VAL A 62 -43.26 10.95 22.89
CA VAL A 62 -42.90 11.32 21.52
C VAL A 62 -41.44 10.94 21.26
N TYR A 63 -41.17 10.49 20.03
CA TYR A 63 -39.84 10.19 19.52
C TYR A 63 -39.45 11.18 18.43
N ARG A 64 -38.17 11.53 18.39
CA ARG A 64 -37.55 12.30 17.31
C ARG A 64 -36.22 11.65 16.92
N TRP A 65 -35.85 11.70 15.65
CA TRP A 65 -34.56 11.20 15.19
C TRP A 65 -33.40 12.01 15.78
N SER A 66 -32.43 11.30 16.37
CA SER A 66 -31.30 11.95 17.03
C SER A 66 -30.32 12.54 16.02
N LYS A 67 -30.05 13.84 16.15
CA LYS A 67 -29.05 14.54 15.31
C LYS A 67 -27.61 14.13 15.65
N SER A 68 -27.37 13.70 16.88
CA SER A 68 -26.03 13.29 17.34
C SER A 68 -25.64 11.89 16.89
N LYS A 69 -26.62 11.05 16.50
CA LYS A 69 -26.39 9.67 16.05
C LYS A 69 -27.38 9.26 14.95
N PRO A 70 -27.17 9.74 13.70
CA PRO A 70 -28.02 9.38 12.57
C PRO A 70 -28.08 7.86 12.37
N LEU A 71 -29.26 7.37 11.97
CA LEU A 71 -29.49 5.96 11.70
C LEU A 71 -28.99 5.60 10.29
N ASP A 72 -28.17 4.55 10.17
CA ASP A 72 -27.99 3.77 8.94
C ASP A 72 -28.96 2.57 9.01
N PRO A 73 -30.08 2.56 8.25
CA PRO A 73 -31.10 1.53 8.35
C PRO A 73 -30.57 0.14 8.04
N ASP A 74 -29.74 0.02 7.01
CA ASP A 74 -29.21 -1.27 6.59
C ASP A 74 -28.23 -1.82 7.63
N GLN A 75 -27.37 -0.96 8.19
CA GLN A 75 -26.46 -1.35 9.25
C GLN A 75 -27.22 -1.81 10.50
N TRP A 76 -28.24 -1.06 10.92
CA TRP A 76 -29.01 -1.39 12.12
C TRP A 76 -29.81 -2.69 11.93
N VAL A 77 -30.48 -2.87 10.79
CA VAL A 77 -31.21 -4.12 10.47
C VAL A 77 -30.26 -5.30 10.47
N ASN A 78 -29.09 -5.17 9.83
CA ASN A 78 -28.11 -6.25 9.78
C ASN A 78 -27.61 -6.63 11.19
N GLN A 79 -27.37 -5.65 12.07
CA GLN A 79 -27.03 -5.92 13.48
C GLN A 79 -28.15 -6.66 14.21
N GLN A 80 -29.41 -6.27 14.00
CA GLN A 80 -30.55 -6.93 14.66
C GLN A 80 -30.78 -8.37 14.18
N VAL A 81 -30.48 -8.67 12.91
CA VAL A 81 -30.77 -9.97 12.30
C VAL A 81 -29.62 -10.95 12.47
N TYR A 82 -28.38 -10.51 12.31
CA TYR A 82 -27.20 -11.38 12.26
C TYR A 82 -26.28 -11.22 13.49
N GLY A 83 -26.56 -10.26 14.38
CA GLY A 83 -25.68 -9.91 15.50
C GLY A 83 -24.32 -9.40 15.03
N ASP A 84 -23.35 -9.35 15.94
CA ASP A 84 -21.97 -8.95 15.62
C ASP A 84 -21.14 -10.08 14.98
N GLN A 85 -21.72 -11.25 14.72
CA GLN A 85 -20.99 -12.41 14.21
C GLN A 85 -21.01 -12.46 12.68
N VAL A 86 -19.86 -12.17 12.06
CA VAL A 86 -19.67 -12.16 10.59
C VAL A 86 -20.09 -13.47 9.91
N LYS A 87 -19.96 -14.62 10.58
CA LYS A 87 -20.40 -15.93 10.06
C LYS A 87 -21.91 -16.04 9.85
N GLN A 88 -22.70 -15.15 10.44
CA GLN A 88 -24.16 -15.16 10.31
C GLN A 88 -24.66 -14.27 9.17
N SER A 89 -23.80 -13.40 8.61
CA SER A 89 -24.11 -12.61 7.42
C SER A 89 -24.23 -13.52 6.17
N PRO A 90 -25.05 -13.14 5.17
CA PRO A 90 -25.10 -13.83 3.88
C PRO A 90 -23.70 -13.94 3.27
N GLU A 91 -23.38 -15.07 2.64
CA GLU A 91 -22.03 -15.32 2.09
C GLU A 91 -21.60 -14.24 1.09
N GLN A 92 -22.54 -13.77 0.27
CA GLN A 92 -22.33 -12.68 -0.67
C GLN A 92 -21.93 -11.35 -0.03
N ASP A 93 -22.19 -11.14 1.27
CA ASP A 93 -21.87 -9.91 1.99
C ASP A 93 -20.58 -10.05 2.82
N ARG A 94 -19.99 -11.25 2.87
CA ARG A 94 -18.77 -11.51 3.63
C ARG A 94 -17.54 -11.10 2.83
N PRO A 95 -16.61 -10.31 3.40
CA PRO A 95 -15.48 -9.77 2.66
C PRO A 95 -14.58 -10.81 1.98
N ARG A 96 -14.32 -11.97 2.61
CA ARG A 96 -13.41 -12.98 2.01
C ARG A 96 -14.05 -13.66 0.81
N GLU A 97 -15.32 -13.96 0.91
CA GLU A 97 -16.13 -14.58 -0.13
C GLU A 97 -16.24 -13.63 -1.32
N GLN A 98 -16.49 -12.33 -1.10
CA GLN A 98 -16.42 -11.32 -2.16
C GLN A 98 -15.03 -11.21 -2.81
N LEU A 99 -13.96 -11.24 -2.00
CA LEU A 99 -12.59 -11.22 -2.52
C LEU A 99 -12.34 -12.39 -3.48
N MET A 100 -12.80 -13.60 -3.13
CA MET A 100 -12.62 -14.80 -3.95
C MET A 100 -13.47 -14.79 -5.23
N LEU A 101 -14.69 -14.25 -5.17
CA LEU A 101 -15.63 -14.27 -6.30
C LEU A 101 -15.41 -13.12 -7.29
N HIS A 102 -15.11 -11.93 -6.79
CA HIS A 102 -15.12 -10.69 -7.58
C HIS A 102 -13.76 -9.97 -7.58
N GLY A 103 -12.78 -10.48 -6.83
CA GLY A 103 -11.45 -9.91 -6.75
C GLY A 103 -11.37 -8.66 -5.87
N PRO A 104 -10.14 -8.22 -5.53
CA PRO A 104 -9.89 -7.13 -4.59
C PRO A 104 -10.45 -5.77 -5.03
N SER A 105 -10.58 -5.51 -6.33
CA SER A 105 -11.09 -4.25 -6.86
C SER A 105 -12.57 -3.99 -6.56
N SER A 106 -13.32 -5.03 -6.20
CA SER A 106 -14.74 -4.90 -5.84
C SER A 106 -14.97 -4.55 -4.37
N LEU A 107 -13.91 -4.60 -3.54
CA LEU A 107 -14.01 -4.37 -2.10
C LEU A 107 -13.71 -2.92 -1.76
N THR A 108 -14.40 -2.42 -0.75
CA THR A 108 -14.07 -1.18 -0.05
C THR A 108 -12.85 -1.36 0.85
N ASP A 109 -12.19 -0.25 1.19
CA ASP A 109 -11.11 -0.22 2.19
C ASP A 109 -11.51 -0.86 3.51
N ALA A 110 -12.74 -0.59 3.98
CA ALA A 110 -13.29 -1.20 5.19
C ALA A 110 -13.35 -2.73 5.10
N GLN A 111 -13.70 -3.28 3.93
CA GLN A 111 -13.74 -4.72 3.70
C GLN A 111 -12.34 -5.32 3.60
N LEU A 112 -11.40 -4.65 2.93
CA LEU A 112 -9.99 -5.07 2.88
C LEU A 112 -9.37 -5.13 4.28
N LEU A 113 -9.60 -4.09 5.09
CA LEU A 113 -9.17 -4.05 6.49
C LEU A 113 -9.85 -5.15 7.31
N ALA A 114 -11.15 -5.40 7.13
CA ALA A 114 -11.85 -6.48 7.83
C ALA A 114 -11.27 -7.86 7.53
N ILE A 115 -10.79 -8.10 6.30
CA ILE A 115 -10.11 -9.35 5.93
C ILE A 115 -8.81 -9.51 6.72
N LEU A 116 -7.99 -8.44 6.78
CA LEU A 116 -6.72 -8.42 7.50
C LEU A 116 -6.90 -8.52 9.02
N ILE A 117 -7.97 -7.94 9.58
CA ILE A 117 -8.25 -8.02 11.03
C ILE A 117 -8.64 -9.45 11.43
N ARG A 118 -9.26 -10.19 10.51
CA ARG A 118 -9.60 -11.63 10.57
C ARG A 118 -10.62 -12.04 11.63
N VAL A 119 -10.48 -11.60 12.87
CA VAL A 119 -11.24 -12.05 14.05
C VAL A 119 -11.59 -10.86 14.91
N GLY A 120 -12.88 -10.67 15.16
CA GLY A 120 -13.38 -9.65 16.09
C GLY A 120 -13.23 -10.04 17.57
N VAL A 121 -13.79 -9.23 18.43
CA VAL A 121 -14.04 -9.53 19.86
C VAL A 121 -15.53 -9.37 20.16
N PRO A 122 -16.05 -9.88 21.29
CA PRO A 122 -17.45 -9.65 21.65
C PRO A 122 -17.82 -8.16 21.62
N GLY A 123 -18.84 -7.79 20.84
CA GLY A 123 -19.28 -6.41 20.64
C GLY A 123 -18.42 -5.57 19.66
N ASP A 124 -17.42 -6.17 19.01
CA ASP A 124 -16.60 -5.48 18.00
C ASP A 124 -16.10 -6.47 16.93
N SER A 125 -16.90 -6.67 15.90
CA SER A 125 -16.59 -7.59 14.80
C SER A 125 -15.44 -7.09 13.93
N ALA A 126 -14.78 -7.98 13.18
CA ALA A 126 -13.74 -7.59 12.24
C ALA A 126 -14.26 -6.61 11.16
N VAL A 127 -15.53 -6.73 10.77
CA VAL A 127 -16.20 -5.82 9.83
C VAL A 127 -16.43 -4.45 10.45
N GLN A 128 -16.90 -4.39 11.70
CA GLN A 128 -17.06 -3.13 12.44
C GLN A 128 -15.71 -2.44 12.64
N ALA A 129 -14.68 -3.21 13.02
CA ALA A 129 -13.32 -2.73 13.19
C ALA A 129 -12.75 -2.14 11.90
N GLY A 130 -12.87 -2.87 10.78
CA GLY A 130 -12.44 -2.39 9.46
C GLY A 130 -13.14 -1.09 9.06
N ARG A 131 -14.46 -0.98 9.32
CA ARG A 131 -15.23 0.26 9.06
C ARG A 131 -14.78 1.42 9.93
N ARG A 132 -14.56 1.22 11.24
CA ARG A 132 -14.10 2.30 12.13
C ARG A 132 -12.70 2.81 11.75
N ILE A 133 -11.79 1.90 11.40
CA ILE A 133 -10.45 2.29 10.97
C ILE A 133 -10.51 3.02 9.62
N ALA A 134 -11.21 2.49 8.62
CA ALA A 134 -11.37 3.16 7.35
C ALA A 134 -11.94 4.59 7.51
N ASN A 135 -12.96 4.75 8.34
CA ASN A 135 -13.56 6.06 8.62
C ASN A 135 -12.58 7.01 9.33
N GLN A 136 -11.78 6.51 10.28
CA GLN A 136 -10.78 7.35 10.98
C GLN A 136 -9.75 7.94 10.02
N PHE A 137 -9.41 7.23 8.94
CA PHE A 137 -8.40 7.64 7.96
C PHE A 137 -9.00 8.05 6.61
N ALA A 138 -10.30 8.34 6.55
CA ALA A 138 -10.98 8.67 5.30
C ALA A 138 -10.41 9.95 4.65
N GLU A 139 -10.11 10.97 5.45
CA GLU A 139 -9.57 12.25 4.98
C GLU A 139 -8.18 12.11 4.36
N THR A 140 -7.38 11.15 4.83
CA THR A 140 -6.02 10.91 4.34
C THR A 140 -5.96 9.76 3.35
N ALA A 141 -7.10 9.20 2.93
CA ALA A 141 -7.18 8.02 2.07
C ALA A 141 -6.25 6.89 2.53
N LEU A 142 -6.30 6.55 3.84
CA LEU A 142 -5.44 5.58 4.52
C LEU A 142 -3.95 5.89 4.58
N SER A 143 -3.46 7.01 4.02
CA SER A 143 -2.02 7.30 3.98
C SER A 143 -1.37 7.48 5.36
N GLY A 144 -2.15 7.87 6.38
CA GLY A 144 -1.68 7.95 7.77
C GLY A 144 -1.75 6.62 8.56
N LEU A 145 -2.33 5.57 7.99
CA LEU A 145 -2.42 4.26 8.65
C LEU A 145 -1.05 3.63 9.00
N PRO A 146 0.01 3.72 8.16
CA PRO A 146 1.31 3.11 8.45
C PRO A 146 1.99 3.69 9.69
N ASP A 147 1.71 4.94 10.03
CA ASP A 147 2.32 5.64 11.16
C ASP A 147 1.63 5.35 12.49
N ALA A 148 0.43 4.75 12.44
CA ALA A 148 -0.33 4.42 13.63
C ALA A 148 0.28 3.25 14.40
N SER A 149 0.48 3.44 15.69
CA SER A 149 0.87 2.39 16.63
C SER A 149 -0.28 1.42 16.89
N VAL A 150 0.06 0.23 17.38
CA VAL A 150 -0.94 -0.76 17.82
C VAL A 150 -1.87 -0.22 18.90
N SER A 151 -1.36 0.66 19.78
CA SER A 151 -2.13 1.27 20.86
C SER A 151 -3.16 2.26 20.31
N GLU A 152 -2.78 3.10 19.35
CA GLU A 152 -3.69 4.06 18.71
C GLU A 152 -4.80 3.35 17.92
N LEU A 153 -4.46 2.33 17.14
CA LEU A 153 -5.47 1.55 16.42
C LEU A 153 -6.42 0.80 17.35
N ARG A 154 -5.94 0.39 18.53
CA ARG A 154 -6.76 -0.26 19.55
C ARG A 154 -7.72 0.70 20.26
N LEU A 155 -7.41 1.99 20.34
CA LEU A 155 -8.34 3.02 20.82
C LEU A 155 -9.54 3.17 19.88
N ILE A 156 -9.33 3.00 18.58
CA ILE A 156 -10.38 3.05 17.55
C ILE A 156 -11.27 1.80 17.60
N SER A 157 -10.64 0.62 17.72
CA SER A 157 -11.36 -0.66 17.77
C SER A 157 -10.67 -1.67 18.69
N LYS A 158 -11.45 -2.23 19.62
CA LYS A 158 -11.00 -3.25 20.58
C LYS A 158 -10.64 -4.57 19.89
N ALA A 159 -11.12 -4.78 18.67
CA ALA A 159 -10.76 -5.93 17.84
C ALA A 159 -9.29 -5.90 17.39
N ILE A 160 -8.63 -4.73 17.43
CA ILE A 160 -7.21 -4.63 17.08
C ILE A 160 -6.33 -5.19 18.20
N ARG A 161 -5.69 -6.31 17.86
CA ARG A 161 -4.69 -7.01 18.65
C ARG A 161 -3.36 -7.01 17.90
N LYS A 162 -2.30 -7.52 18.55
CA LYS A 162 -0.95 -7.58 17.97
C LYS A 162 -0.91 -8.37 16.66
N ASP A 163 -1.67 -9.46 16.56
CA ASP A 163 -1.79 -10.31 15.38
C ASP A 163 -2.41 -9.56 14.19
N SER A 164 -3.56 -8.93 14.39
CA SER A 164 -4.22 -8.14 13.34
C SER A 164 -3.41 -6.91 12.95
N TYR A 165 -2.74 -6.26 13.91
CA TYR A 165 -1.85 -5.13 13.65
C TYR A 165 -0.70 -5.51 12.72
N ALA A 166 0.00 -6.61 13.05
CA ALA A 166 1.09 -7.12 12.23
C ALA A 166 0.61 -7.48 10.81
N GLN A 167 -0.58 -8.06 10.68
CA GLN A 167 -1.18 -8.39 9.38
C GLN A 167 -1.49 -7.13 8.54
N ILE A 168 -2.04 -6.09 9.17
CA ILE A 168 -2.30 -4.80 8.51
C ILE A 168 -0.98 -4.19 8.00
N MET A 169 0.02 -4.07 8.88
CA MET A 169 1.30 -3.45 8.53
C MET A 169 2.06 -4.25 7.46
N ALA A 170 1.99 -5.58 7.49
CA ALA A 170 2.54 -6.42 6.43
C ALA A 170 1.86 -6.17 5.07
N GLY A 171 0.53 -6.04 5.06
CA GLY A 171 -0.22 -5.72 3.84
C GLY A 171 0.15 -4.35 3.25
N VAL A 172 0.26 -3.34 4.12
CA VAL A 172 0.68 -1.97 3.75
C VAL A 172 2.08 -1.98 3.13
N GLU A 173 3.06 -2.63 3.79
CA GLU A 173 4.43 -2.68 3.31
C GLU A 173 4.57 -3.43 1.98
N LEU A 174 3.82 -4.53 1.80
CA LEU A 174 3.76 -5.22 0.51
C LEU A 174 3.19 -4.34 -0.60
N GLY A 175 2.10 -3.62 -0.31
CA GLY A 175 1.51 -2.65 -1.23
C GLY A 175 2.52 -1.57 -1.64
N ARG A 176 3.25 -1.01 -0.66
CA ARG A 176 4.30 -0.01 -0.89
C ARG A 176 5.42 -0.54 -1.79
N ARG A 177 5.91 -1.77 -1.55
CA ARG A 177 6.94 -2.39 -2.40
C ARG A 177 6.47 -2.62 -3.83
N ILE A 178 5.24 -3.10 -4.01
CA ILE A 178 4.65 -3.30 -5.34
C ILE A 178 4.51 -1.98 -6.08
N ALA A 179 4.03 -0.93 -5.40
CA ALA A 179 3.91 0.41 -5.98
C ALA A 179 5.28 0.96 -6.43
N MET A 180 6.32 0.82 -5.59
CA MET A 180 7.68 1.22 -5.94
C MET A 180 8.23 0.50 -7.18
N LEU A 181 7.96 -0.80 -7.32
CA LEU A 181 8.36 -1.57 -8.51
C LEU A 181 7.60 -1.11 -9.77
N ARG A 182 6.33 -0.73 -9.63
CA ARG A 182 5.54 -0.18 -10.75
C ARG A 182 6.02 1.20 -11.16
N ASP A 183 6.36 2.06 -10.21
CA ASP A 183 6.91 3.40 -10.47
C ASP A 183 8.30 3.36 -11.12
N GLN A 184 9.08 2.30 -10.87
CA GLN A 184 10.32 2.04 -11.61
C GLN A 184 10.05 1.69 -13.08
N ASN A 185 8.91 1.06 -13.38
CA ASN A 185 8.51 0.66 -14.74
C ASN A 185 7.75 1.75 -15.53
N THR A 186 7.18 2.78 -14.89
CA THR A 186 6.39 3.83 -15.55
C THR A 186 7.17 5.09 -15.93
N LYS A 187 8.42 5.26 -15.48
CA LYS A 187 9.32 6.28 -16.05
C LYS A 187 9.79 5.79 -17.41
N ALA A 188 9.88 6.69 -18.39
CA ALA A 188 10.47 6.38 -19.69
C ALA A 188 11.78 5.61 -19.45
N PRO A 189 12.00 4.46 -20.13
CA PRO A 189 13.16 3.62 -19.86
C PRO A 189 14.41 4.50 -19.95
N VAL A 190 15.21 4.52 -18.88
CA VAL A 190 16.45 5.29 -18.86
C VAL A 190 17.31 4.76 -20.00
N ARG A 191 17.66 5.62 -20.95
CA ARG A 191 18.54 5.27 -22.07
C ARG A 191 19.81 6.10 -21.95
N ILE A 192 20.94 5.43 -22.05
CA ILE A 192 22.24 6.07 -21.94
C ILE A 192 22.73 6.40 -23.35
N ARG A 193 22.51 7.63 -23.81
CA ARG A 193 22.84 8.07 -25.17
C ARG A 193 24.21 8.75 -25.27
N GLY A 194 24.81 9.08 -24.14
CA GLY A 194 26.14 9.67 -24.06
C GLY A 194 26.63 9.79 -22.61
N SER A 195 27.80 10.40 -22.43
CA SER A 195 28.46 10.53 -21.13
C SER A 195 27.64 11.30 -20.10
N GLU A 196 26.87 12.32 -20.50
CA GLU A 196 26.02 13.04 -19.54
C GLU A 196 24.92 12.12 -18.96
N ASP A 197 24.22 11.35 -19.81
CA ASP A 197 23.23 10.37 -19.35
C ASP A 197 23.88 9.32 -18.45
N ALA A 198 25.09 8.87 -18.80
CA ALA A 198 25.85 7.89 -18.03
C ALA A 198 26.23 8.44 -16.65
N ILE A 199 26.72 9.67 -16.58
CA ILE A 199 27.06 10.36 -15.33
C ILE A 199 25.81 10.53 -14.47
N GLN A 200 24.71 11.08 -15.03
CA GLN A 200 23.46 11.28 -14.29
C GLN A 200 22.91 9.97 -13.74
N TYR A 201 22.90 8.91 -14.57
CA TYR A 201 22.49 7.58 -14.14
C TYR A 201 23.38 7.06 -13.00
N CYS A 202 24.71 7.11 -13.17
CA CYS A 202 25.66 6.55 -12.20
C CYS A 202 25.65 7.33 -10.89
N MET A 203 25.57 8.67 -10.94
CA MET A 203 25.45 9.52 -9.76
C MET A 203 24.23 9.16 -8.92
N LYS A 204 23.11 8.83 -9.57
CA LYS A 204 21.91 8.38 -8.87
C LYS A 204 22.01 6.93 -8.39
N ALA A 205 22.44 6.02 -9.25
CA ALA A 205 22.47 4.58 -8.96
C ALA A 205 23.54 4.22 -7.89
N PHE A 206 24.64 4.96 -7.86
CA PHE A 206 25.78 4.74 -6.97
C PHE A 206 25.95 5.86 -5.93
N HIS A 207 24.90 6.66 -5.67
CA HIS A 207 24.94 7.79 -4.73
C HIS A 207 25.52 7.41 -3.37
N ARG A 208 25.06 6.29 -2.78
CA ARG A 208 25.58 5.81 -1.49
C ARG A 208 27.06 5.44 -1.55
N LEU A 209 27.49 4.79 -2.64
CA LEU A 209 28.90 4.45 -2.84
C LEU A 209 29.76 5.71 -2.98
N ALA A 210 29.26 6.73 -3.67
CA ALA A 210 29.96 7.99 -3.89
C ALA A 210 30.15 8.81 -2.59
N ILE A 211 29.21 8.72 -1.64
CA ILE A 211 29.24 9.51 -0.39
C ILE A 211 29.84 8.73 0.77
N ASP A 212 29.41 7.48 0.97
CA ASP A 212 29.72 6.68 2.16
C ASP A 212 30.85 5.66 1.92
N GLY A 213 31.23 5.45 0.65
CA GLY A 213 32.24 4.47 0.25
C GLY A 213 33.62 4.80 0.82
N LYS A 214 34.09 3.95 1.75
CA LYS A 214 35.41 4.10 2.39
C LYS A 214 36.54 3.40 1.64
N GLN A 215 36.18 2.51 0.71
CA GLN A 215 37.10 1.78 -0.15
C GLN A 215 36.69 2.05 -1.60
N GLU A 216 37.66 1.95 -2.51
CA GLU A 216 37.37 1.92 -3.94
C GLU A 216 36.66 0.60 -4.27
N GLU A 217 35.56 0.70 -5.00
CA GLU A 217 34.84 -0.43 -5.54
C GLU A 217 34.67 -0.26 -7.04
N PHE A 218 34.91 -1.32 -7.79
CA PHE A 218 34.68 -1.37 -9.22
C PHE A 218 33.41 -2.16 -9.53
N HIS A 219 32.52 -1.54 -10.28
CA HIS A 219 31.23 -2.05 -10.67
C HIS A 219 31.05 -1.97 -12.18
N ILE A 220 30.12 -2.77 -12.70
CA ILE A 220 29.59 -2.57 -14.05
C ILE A 220 28.08 -2.45 -14.04
N VAL A 221 27.56 -1.75 -15.03
CA VAL A 221 26.13 -1.73 -15.36
C VAL A 221 25.97 -2.40 -16.71
N THR A 222 25.23 -3.50 -16.78
CA THR A 222 24.92 -4.18 -18.03
C THR A 222 23.79 -3.46 -18.76
N LEU A 223 23.92 -3.29 -20.08
CA LEU A 223 22.97 -2.54 -20.91
C LEU A 223 22.36 -3.44 -22.00
N ASP A 224 21.08 -3.21 -22.29
CA ASP A 224 20.38 -3.83 -23.41
C ASP A 224 20.71 -3.17 -24.76
N THR A 225 20.15 -3.72 -25.85
CA THR A 225 20.38 -3.25 -27.22
C THR A 225 19.87 -1.83 -27.49
N GLN A 226 19.03 -1.28 -26.62
CA GLN A 226 18.55 0.10 -26.66
C GLN A 226 19.33 1.02 -25.69
N LEU A 227 20.43 0.50 -25.12
CA LEU A 227 21.29 1.14 -24.12
C LEU A 227 20.54 1.48 -22.82
N GLY A 228 19.56 0.65 -22.48
CA GLY A 228 18.85 0.67 -21.20
C GLY A 228 19.56 -0.17 -20.14
N PRO A 229 19.71 0.31 -18.88
CA PRO A 229 20.29 -0.47 -17.80
C PRO A 229 19.48 -1.74 -17.49
N ILE A 230 20.16 -2.89 -17.44
CA ILE A 230 19.61 -4.19 -17.07
C ILE A 230 19.89 -4.47 -15.59
N ARG A 231 21.17 -4.49 -15.19
CA ARG A 231 21.60 -4.82 -13.81
C ARG A 231 22.96 -4.20 -13.48
N THR A 232 23.17 -3.93 -12.20
CA THR A 232 24.48 -3.56 -11.63
C THR A 232 25.17 -4.77 -11.03
N HIS A 233 26.47 -4.92 -11.27
CA HIS A 233 27.32 -5.96 -10.69
C HIS A 233 28.54 -5.36 -10.04
N HIS A 234 28.79 -5.76 -8.79
CA HIS A 234 30.04 -5.50 -8.11
C HIS A 234 31.11 -6.49 -8.58
N ILE A 235 32.28 -5.99 -9.00
CA ILE A 235 33.37 -6.80 -9.53
C ILE A 235 34.48 -6.98 -8.48
N THR A 236 34.95 -5.89 -7.88
CA THR A 236 36.04 -5.93 -6.89
C THR A 236 35.99 -4.76 -5.92
N THR A 237 36.55 -4.96 -4.72
CA THR A 237 36.78 -3.95 -3.68
C THR A 237 38.28 -3.82 -3.43
N GLY A 238 38.79 -2.60 -3.29
CA GLY A 238 40.21 -2.30 -3.13
C GLY A 238 40.71 -1.37 -4.24
N THR A 239 41.96 -0.91 -4.11
CA THR A 239 42.58 0.03 -5.05
C THR A 239 42.52 -0.50 -6.48
N LEU A 240 42.16 0.35 -7.44
CA LEU A 240 42.14 -0.01 -8.87
C LEU A 240 43.55 -0.32 -9.39
N ASP A 241 43.94 -1.60 -9.33
CA ASP A 241 45.09 -2.15 -10.04
C ASP A 241 44.61 -3.01 -11.22
N ALA A 242 45.30 -2.94 -12.35
CA ALA A 242 45.02 -3.70 -13.56
C ALA A 242 45.09 -5.23 -13.35
N SER A 243 45.66 -5.68 -12.23
CA SER A 243 45.66 -7.08 -11.80
C SER A 243 44.32 -7.53 -11.17
N LEU A 244 43.57 -6.61 -10.56
CA LEU A 244 42.33 -6.89 -9.81
C LEU A 244 41.09 -6.83 -10.71
N VAL A 245 41.05 -5.94 -11.70
CA VAL A 245 39.92 -5.82 -12.63
C VAL A 245 40.18 -6.64 -13.90
N HIS A 246 40.01 -7.96 -13.80
CA HIS A 246 40.27 -8.86 -14.92
C HIS A 246 39.10 -8.91 -15.91
N PRO A 247 39.32 -8.78 -17.25
CA PRO A 247 38.25 -8.81 -18.25
C PRO A 247 37.31 -10.03 -18.14
N ARG A 248 37.86 -11.20 -17.80
CA ARG A 248 37.07 -12.42 -17.57
C ARG A 248 35.95 -12.23 -16.55
N GLU A 249 36.21 -11.56 -15.42
CA GLU A 249 35.21 -11.38 -14.36
C GLU A 249 34.15 -10.35 -14.78
N VAL A 250 34.60 -9.26 -15.40
CA VAL A 250 33.74 -8.21 -15.96
C VAL A 250 32.78 -8.78 -17.02
N PHE A 251 33.32 -9.43 -18.06
CA PHE A 251 32.51 -9.90 -19.17
C PHE A 251 31.71 -11.17 -18.84
N ARG A 252 32.08 -11.95 -17.80
CA ARG A 252 31.25 -13.07 -17.32
C ARG A 252 29.87 -12.59 -16.87
N ALA A 253 29.80 -11.47 -16.16
CA ALA A 253 28.53 -10.87 -15.74
C ALA A 253 27.76 -10.29 -16.93
N ALA A 254 28.45 -9.59 -17.84
CA ALA A 254 27.84 -9.04 -19.05
C ALA A 254 27.22 -10.11 -19.96
N ILE A 255 27.95 -11.20 -20.20
CA ILE A 255 27.46 -12.33 -21.02
C ILE A 255 26.25 -13.00 -20.36
N ARG A 256 26.26 -13.19 -19.03
CA ARG A 256 25.13 -13.80 -18.31
C ARG A 256 23.83 -13.01 -18.46
N ASP A 257 23.94 -11.69 -18.51
CA ASP A 257 22.79 -10.80 -18.65
C ASP A 257 22.40 -10.56 -20.12
N SER A 258 23.06 -11.21 -21.08
CA SER A 258 22.88 -10.97 -22.52
C SER A 258 23.06 -9.49 -22.89
N ALA A 259 24.02 -8.82 -22.25
CA ALA A 259 24.28 -7.40 -22.43
C ALA A 259 24.87 -7.12 -23.82
N SER A 260 24.40 -6.07 -24.49
CA SER A 260 25.04 -5.58 -25.73
C SER A 260 26.13 -4.54 -25.45
N ALA A 261 26.09 -3.90 -24.29
CA ALA A 261 27.09 -2.95 -23.84
C ALA A 261 27.18 -2.92 -22.31
N ILE A 262 28.25 -2.32 -21.79
CA ILE A 262 28.43 -2.09 -20.35
C ILE A 262 28.88 -0.66 -20.06
N LEU A 263 28.49 -0.13 -18.90
CA LEU A 263 29.20 0.98 -18.26
C LEU A 263 30.13 0.42 -17.20
N LEU A 264 31.33 0.98 -17.12
CA LEU A 264 32.24 0.79 -15.99
C LEU A 264 31.99 1.89 -14.97
N VAL A 265 32.03 1.57 -13.68
CA VAL A 265 31.85 2.56 -12.62
C VAL A 265 32.80 2.25 -11.48
N HIS A 266 33.46 3.26 -10.95
CA HIS A 266 34.11 3.15 -9.63
C HIS A 266 33.99 4.45 -8.85
N ASN A 267 34.21 4.36 -7.54
CA ASN A 267 34.23 5.52 -6.68
C ASN A 267 35.65 5.92 -6.28
N HIS A 268 35.87 7.22 -6.08
CA HIS A 268 37.05 7.75 -5.42
C HIS A 268 36.69 8.23 -4.01
N PRO A 269 37.07 7.50 -2.94
CA PRO A 269 36.83 7.93 -1.55
C PRO A 269 37.45 9.30 -1.20
N SER A 270 38.46 9.74 -1.95
CA SER A 270 39.08 11.07 -1.82
C SER A 270 38.09 12.23 -2.07
N GLY A 271 37.02 11.98 -2.83
CA GLY A 271 36.05 13.00 -3.23
C GLY A 271 36.40 13.77 -4.51
N ASP A 272 37.50 13.43 -5.19
CA ASP A 272 37.86 13.97 -6.50
C ASP A 272 37.58 12.93 -7.60
N PRO A 273 36.63 13.16 -8.51
CA PRO A 273 36.31 12.21 -9.58
C PRO A 273 37.29 12.29 -10.77
N THR A 274 38.41 13.00 -10.66
CA THR A 274 39.39 13.09 -11.75
C THR A 274 40.02 11.72 -12.02
N PRO A 275 39.92 11.18 -13.26
CA PRO A 275 40.49 9.87 -13.59
C PRO A 275 42.01 9.83 -13.45
N SER A 276 42.50 8.77 -12.81
CA SER A 276 43.92 8.44 -12.72
C SER A 276 44.44 7.82 -14.03
N ARG A 277 45.74 7.54 -14.08
CA ARG A 277 46.36 6.84 -15.22
C ARG A 277 45.93 5.37 -15.25
N GLU A 278 45.77 4.79 -14.07
CA GLU A 278 45.35 3.43 -13.83
C GLU A 278 43.91 3.22 -14.32
N ASP A 279 43.01 4.18 -14.05
CA ASP A 279 41.63 4.14 -14.56
C ASP A 279 41.60 4.09 -16.08
N ARG A 280 42.40 4.95 -16.74
CA ARG A 280 42.50 4.97 -18.20
C ARG A 280 43.05 3.65 -18.74
N ALA A 281 44.10 3.10 -18.13
CA ALA A 281 44.67 1.82 -18.55
C ALA A 281 43.68 0.65 -18.41
N VAL A 282 42.92 0.60 -17.31
CA VAL A 282 41.86 -0.40 -17.10
C VAL A 282 40.74 -0.22 -18.12
N THR A 283 40.33 1.03 -18.38
CA THR A 283 39.32 1.36 -19.38
C THR A 283 39.73 0.87 -20.76
N ASP A 284 40.96 1.18 -21.20
CA ASP A 284 41.47 0.82 -22.52
C ASP A 284 41.52 -0.70 -22.68
N ARG A 285 42.02 -1.42 -21.66
CA ARG A 285 42.09 -2.88 -21.66
C ARG A 285 40.71 -3.52 -21.76
N LEU A 286 39.73 -3.02 -21.01
CA LEU A 286 38.36 -3.54 -21.03
C LEU A 286 37.65 -3.19 -22.34
N SER A 287 37.88 -1.99 -22.89
CA SER A 287 37.34 -1.58 -24.19
C SER A 287 37.84 -2.51 -25.30
N GLN A 288 39.13 -2.80 -25.35
CA GLN A 288 39.71 -3.73 -26.34
C GLN A 288 39.15 -5.15 -26.19
N ALA A 289 39.01 -5.65 -24.96
CA ALA A 289 38.42 -6.96 -24.72
C ALA A 289 36.93 -7.00 -25.11
N GLY A 290 36.19 -5.92 -24.84
CA GLY A 290 34.78 -5.79 -25.20
C GLY A 290 34.54 -5.78 -26.70
N GLU A 291 35.42 -5.10 -27.45
CA GLU A 291 35.43 -5.11 -28.92
C GLU A 291 35.53 -6.55 -29.47
N LEU A 292 36.45 -7.35 -28.93
CA LEU A 292 36.67 -8.74 -29.36
C LEU A 292 35.50 -9.67 -29.01
N ILE A 293 34.85 -9.45 -27.86
CA ILE A 293 33.73 -10.26 -27.37
C ILE A 293 32.40 -9.84 -28.03
N GLY A 294 32.32 -8.64 -28.58
CA GLY A 294 31.09 -8.05 -29.11
C GLY A 294 30.20 -7.39 -28.04
N ILE A 295 30.78 -6.99 -26.89
CA ILE A 295 30.09 -6.25 -25.83
C ILE A 295 30.82 -4.94 -25.61
N ARG A 296 30.25 -3.84 -26.11
CA ARG A 296 30.91 -2.52 -26.11
C ARG A 296 31.00 -1.94 -24.69
N VAL A 297 32.17 -1.43 -24.31
CA VAL A 297 32.29 -0.51 -23.17
C VAL A 297 31.79 0.86 -23.61
N LEU A 298 30.65 1.30 -23.10
CA LEU A 298 30.01 2.55 -23.52
C LEU A 298 30.67 3.78 -22.88
N ASP A 299 31.00 3.70 -21.60
CA ASP A 299 31.72 4.72 -20.86
C ASP A 299 32.30 4.12 -19.57
N HIS A 300 33.19 4.86 -18.92
CA HIS A 300 33.67 4.59 -17.58
C HIS A 300 33.47 5.83 -16.72
N ILE A 301 32.66 5.72 -15.66
CA ILE A 301 32.31 6.83 -14.79
C ILE A 301 32.98 6.70 -13.43
N VAL A 302 33.74 7.73 -13.05
CA VAL A 302 34.26 7.93 -11.70
C VAL A 302 33.23 8.71 -10.91
N VAL A 303 32.74 8.18 -9.79
CA VAL A 303 31.81 8.86 -8.88
C VAL A 303 32.50 9.28 -7.58
N ALA A 304 32.30 10.52 -7.14
CA ALA A 304 32.92 11.03 -5.93
C ALA A 304 32.06 12.13 -5.30
N LYS A 305 31.50 11.87 -4.12
CA LYS A 305 30.53 12.75 -3.44
C LYS A 305 29.36 13.12 -4.37
N GLU A 306 29.19 14.41 -4.67
CA GLU A 306 28.13 14.95 -5.53
C GLU A 306 28.60 15.15 -6.99
N ARG A 307 29.76 14.62 -7.37
CA ARG A 307 30.32 14.80 -8.72
C ARG A 307 30.64 13.46 -9.37
N GLY A 308 30.45 13.40 -10.69
CA GLY A 308 30.87 12.28 -11.52
C GLY A 308 31.65 12.77 -12.74
N ARG A 309 32.58 11.96 -13.24
CA ARG A 309 33.35 12.28 -14.44
C ARG A 309 33.52 11.05 -15.32
N SER A 310 33.38 11.26 -16.63
CA SER A 310 33.70 10.23 -17.63
C SER A 310 35.21 10.16 -17.85
N VAL A 311 35.73 8.94 -17.97
CA VAL A 311 37.12 8.68 -18.37
C VAL A 311 37.31 8.79 -19.89
N LEU A 312 36.27 8.47 -20.68
CA LEU A 312 36.35 8.48 -22.15
C LEU A 312 36.08 9.84 -22.78
N ALA A 313 35.28 10.70 -22.15
CA ALA A 313 34.97 12.04 -22.64
C ALA A 313 35.93 13.14 -22.14
N GLY A 314 36.94 12.77 -21.34
CA GLY A 314 37.79 13.69 -20.59
C GLY A 314 39.27 13.63 -20.90
#